data_AF-G4V7K2-F1
#
_entry.id   AF-G4V7K2-F1
#
_cell.length_a   1.000
_cell.length_b   1.000
_cell.length_c   1.000
_cell.angle_alpha   90.00
_cell.angle_beta   90.00
_cell.angle_gamma   90.00
#
_symmetry.space_group_name_H-M   'P 1'
#
loop_
_entity.id
_entity.type
_entity.pdbx_description
1 polymer ?
#
loop_
_entity_poly.entity_id
_entity_poly.type
_entity_poly.pdbx_seq_one_letter_code
_entity_poly.pdbx_strand_id
1 'polypeptide(L)'
;MHVDRSFKSTLTMIAHWMPCKIEANGMKVNSELQCSETLNDEPGALSNHVLLSNFRGRPLRGVQLSFPNNYSPVVVHHSSVVSDVGTEPIKFGAKLDKIILWNLSTPPRFSDPIPLSLTWLHLASILHSSS
;
A
#
# COMPACT_ATOMS: atom_id res chain seq x y z
N MET A 1 23.03 -18.35 -1.91
CA MET A 1 22.28 -17.14 -2.32
C MET A 1 22.88 -15.94 -1.61
N HIS A 2 23.76 -15.20 -2.29
CA HIS A 2 24.32 -13.96 -1.78
C HIS A 2 23.41 -12.83 -2.26
N VAL A 3 22.52 -12.36 -1.38
CA VAL A 3 21.71 -11.18 -1.67
C VAL A 3 22.50 -9.99 -1.16
N ASP A 4 23.07 -9.22 -2.08
CA ASP A 4 23.74 -7.96 -1.79
C ASP A 4 22.76 -7.02 -1.08
N ARG A 5 22.89 -6.95 0.24
CA ARG A 5 22.17 -5.99 1.10
C ARG A 5 23.00 -4.72 1.21
N SER A 6 23.02 -3.94 0.14
CA SER A 6 23.44 -2.55 0.18
C SER A 6 22.39 -1.69 -0.51
N PHE A 7 21.39 -1.24 0.24
CA PHE A 7 20.52 -0.17 -0.21
C PHE A 7 20.36 0.87 0.90
N LYS A 8 21.21 1.90 0.85
CA LYS A 8 20.98 3.18 1.51
C LYS A 8 20.18 4.05 0.55
N SER A 9 18.86 3.86 0.50
CA SER A 9 17.96 4.94 0.08
C SER A 9 17.23 5.40 1.32
N THR A 10 17.55 6.62 1.77
CA THR A 10 16.95 7.29 2.94
C THR A 10 15.68 8.06 2.59
N LEU A 11 15.13 7.91 1.39
CA LEU A 11 13.85 8.49 1.03
C LEU A 11 12.72 7.60 1.53
N THR A 12 11.85 8.16 2.37
CA THR A 12 10.60 7.51 2.75
C THR A 12 9.71 7.35 1.52
N MET A 13 9.26 6.12 1.27
CA MET A 13 8.37 5.79 0.16
C MET A 13 6.97 5.49 0.68
N ILE A 14 6.02 6.33 0.27
CA ILE A 14 4.60 6.19 0.59
C ILE A 14 3.86 5.79 -0.67
N ALA A 15 3.07 4.72 -0.60
CA ALA A 15 2.13 4.38 -1.66
C ALA A 15 0.73 4.91 -1.34
N HIS A 16 0.05 5.46 -2.33
CA HIS A 16 -1.33 5.91 -2.21
C HIS A 16 -2.23 5.00 -3.05
N TRP A 17 -3.14 4.28 -2.40
CA TRP A 17 -4.16 3.49 -3.07
C TRP A 17 -5.37 4.39 -3.36
N MET A 18 -5.52 4.79 -4.61
CA MET A 18 -6.54 5.76 -5.03
C MET A 18 -7.89 5.08 -5.32
N PRO A 19 -9.04 5.75 -5.04
CA PRO A 19 -10.37 5.22 -5.34
C PRO A 19 -10.77 5.42 -6.81
N CYS A 20 -9.80 5.41 -7.72
CA CYS A 20 -9.99 5.64 -9.14
C CYS A 20 -8.87 5.00 -9.95
N LYS A 21 -9.18 4.65 -11.20
CA LYS A 21 -8.18 4.21 -12.18
C LYS A 21 -7.51 5.43 -12.82
N ILE A 22 -6.19 5.39 -12.89
CA ILE A 22 -5.37 6.35 -13.64
C ILE A 22 -4.82 5.58 -14.84
N GLU A 23 -5.14 6.02 -16.06
CA GLU A 23 -4.72 5.32 -17.30
C GLU A 23 -3.24 5.51 -17.63
N ALA A 24 -2.61 6.55 -17.06
CA ALA A 24 -1.20 6.82 -17.23
C ALA A 24 -0.33 5.96 -16.29
N ASN A 25 0.75 5.38 -16.84
CA ASN A 25 1.74 4.60 -16.10
C ASN A 25 3.16 5.15 -16.30
N GLY A 26 4.05 4.95 -15.31
CA GLY A 26 5.49 5.24 -15.42
C GLY A 26 5.89 6.70 -15.40
N MET A 27 4.95 7.64 -15.33
CA MET A 27 5.26 9.07 -15.23
C MET A 27 5.55 9.47 -13.78
N LYS A 28 6.64 10.23 -13.59
CA LYS A 28 6.84 10.98 -12.35
C LYS A 28 5.83 12.11 -12.32
N VAL A 29 5.01 12.14 -11.27
CA VAL A 29 4.05 13.22 -11.04
C VAL A 29 4.45 13.92 -9.75
N ASN A 30 4.53 15.24 -9.82
CA ASN A 30 4.56 16.15 -8.69
C ASN A 30 3.21 16.03 -7.95
N SER A 31 3.15 15.02 -7.09
CA SER A 31 1.95 14.67 -6.32
C SER A 31 2.28 14.66 -4.84
N GLU A 32 2.77 15.80 -4.35
CA GLU A 32 2.63 16.11 -2.94
C GLU A 32 1.13 16.34 -2.68
N LEU A 33 0.42 15.24 -2.40
CA LEU A 33 -0.94 15.31 -1.90
C LEU A 33 -0.87 16.06 -0.58
N GLN A 34 -1.26 17.34 -0.60
CA GLN A 34 -1.48 18.07 0.63
C GLN A 34 -2.51 17.32 1.45
N CYS A 35 -2.07 16.94 2.63
CA CYS A 35 -2.82 16.10 3.53
C CYS A 35 -2.94 16.82 4.86
N SER A 36 -4.17 17.00 5.33
CA SER A 36 -4.44 17.35 6.72
C SER A 36 -5.01 16.15 7.45
N GLU A 37 -4.96 16.17 8.78
CA GLU A 37 -5.41 15.06 9.60
C GLU A 37 -6.54 15.50 10.51
N THR A 38 -7.51 14.61 10.74
CA THR A 38 -8.61 14.80 11.68
C THR A 38 -8.88 13.51 12.44
N LEU A 39 -9.50 13.65 13.61
CA LEU A 39 -10.03 12.51 14.35
C LEU A 39 -11.26 11.93 13.65
N ASN A 40 -11.45 10.62 13.83
CA ASN A 40 -12.54 9.84 13.30
C ASN A 40 -13.08 8.92 14.40
N ASP A 41 -14.21 9.33 14.97
CA ASP A 41 -14.86 8.62 16.09
C ASP A 41 -16.02 7.72 15.62
N GLU A 42 -16.09 7.44 14.31
CA GLU A 42 -17.16 6.65 13.73
C GLU A 42 -17.05 5.14 14.08
N PRO A 43 -18.17 4.47 14.42
CA PRO A 43 -18.17 3.02 14.65
C PRO A 43 -17.68 2.25 13.42
N GLY A 44 -16.77 1.29 13.63
CA GLY A 44 -16.19 0.49 12.55
C GLY A 44 -15.12 1.20 11.72
N ALA A 45 -14.64 2.36 12.20
CA ALA A 45 -13.47 3.02 11.65
C ALA A 45 -12.24 2.09 11.64
N LEU A 46 -11.49 2.14 10.55
CA LEU A 46 -10.22 1.41 10.44
C LEU A 46 -9.11 2.05 11.30
N SER A 47 -9.25 3.34 11.59
CA SER A 47 -8.34 4.15 12.39
C SER A 47 -9.09 5.32 13.01
N ASN A 48 -8.65 5.73 14.20
CA ASN A 48 -9.12 6.94 14.88
C ASN A 48 -8.63 8.23 14.19
N HIS A 49 -7.70 8.10 13.25
CA HIS A 49 -7.12 9.21 12.49
C HIS A 49 -7.44 9.04 11.01
N VAL A 50 -7.97 10.11 10.41
CA VAL A 50 -8.30 10.19 9.00
C VAL A 50 -7.54 11.33 8.35
N LEU A 51 -6.90 10.98 7.25
CA LEU A 51 -6.23 11.88 6.34
C LEU A 51 -7.25 12.52 5.40
N LEU A 52 -7.11 13.82 5.14
CA LEU A 52 -7.99 14.62 4.29
C LEU A 52 -7.17 15.14 3.12
N SER A 53 -7.66 14.94 1.90
CA SER A 53 -7.04 15.51 0.70
C SER A 53 -8.07 15.72 -0.41
N ASN A 54 -7.63 16.19 -1.57
CA ASN A 54 -8.46 16.31 -2.77
C ASN A 54 -7.70 15.77 -3.98
N PHE A 55 -8.43 15.09 -4.87
CA PHE A 55 -7.88 14.66 -6.15
C PHE A 55 -8.84 15.05 -7.27
N ARG A 56 -8.37 15.88 -8.21
CA ARG A 56 -9.19 16.49 -9.29
C ARG A 56 -10.47 17.15 -8.76
N GLY A 57 -10.33 17.93 -7.68
CA GLY A 57 -11.44 18.64 -7.04
C GLY A 57 -12.42 17.74 -6.25
N ARG A 58 -12.14 16.44 -6.12
CA ARG A 58 -12.98 15.50 -5.36
C ARG A 58 -12.37 15.22 -3.98
N PRO A 59 -13.16 15.28 -2.90
CA PRO A 59 -12.66 15.08 -1.55
C PRO A 59 -12.28 13.62 -1.32
N LEU A 60 -11.10 13.43 -0.75
CA LEU A 60 -10.58 12.13 -0.32
C LEU A 60 -10.54 12.05 1.20
N ARG A 61 -10.79 10.85 1.71
CA ARG A 61 -10.58 10.46 3.11
C ARG A 61 -9.69 9.23 3.14
N GLY A 62 -8.61 9.30 3.88
CA GLY A 62 -7.54 8.32 3.82
C GLY A 62 -7.20 7.74 5.19
N VAL A 63 -6.73 6.50 5.20
CA VAL A 63 -6.23 5.83 6.39
C VAL A 63 -4.94 5.10 6.04
N GLN A 64 -3.96 5.14 6.94
CA GLN A 64 -2.76 4.31 6.80
C GLN A 64 -3.13 2.84 7.06
N LEU A 65 -2.85 1.96 6.10
CA LEU A 65 -3.02 0.52 6.30
C LEU A 65 -1.98 -0.02 7.28
N SER A 66 -2.42 -0.91 8.16
CA SER A 66 -1.57 -1.68 9.06
C SER A 66 -1.29 -3.06 8.48
N PHE A 67 -0.09 -3.57 8.77
CA PHE A 67 0.35 -4.91 8.38
C PHE A 67 0.82 -5.66 9.63
N PRO A 68 0.65 -6.99 9.71
CA PRO A 68 1.23 -7.76 10.81
C PRO A 68 2.76 -7.62 10.84
N ASN A 69 3.37 -7.67 12.04
CA ASN A 69 4.78 -7.29 12.27
C ASN A 69 5.81 -8.04 11.39
N ASN A 70 5.47 -9.22 10.88
CA ASN A 70 6.31 -10.04 10.01
C ASN A 70 6.14 -9.74 8.51
N TYR A 71 5.23 -8.83 8.14
CA TYR A 71 5.02 -8.40 6.75
C TYR A 71 5.57 -7.00 6.54
N SER A 72 6.12 -6.77 5.35
CA SER A 72 6.54 -5.46 4.89
C SER A 72 5.99 -5.22 3.48
N PRO A 73 5.35 -4.08 3.23
CA PRO A 73 4.90 -3.73 1.89
C PRO A 73 6.11 -3.40 1.01
N VAL A 74 6.12 -3.95 -0.21
CA VAL A 74 7.22 -3.80 -1.17
C VAL A 74 6.67 -3.59 -2.57
N VAL A 75 7.44 -2.87 -3.39
CA VAL A 75 7.22 -2.74 -4.83
C VAL A 75 8.18 -3.70 -5.52
N VAL A 76 7.66 -4.50 -6.44
CA VAL A 76 8.44 -5.40 -7.29
C VAL A 76 8.17 -5.11 -8.75
N HIS A 77 9.14 -5.40 -9.61
CA HIS A 77 9.06 -5.19 -11.04
C HIS A 77 9.40 -6.49 -11.78
N HIS A 78 8.70 -6.75 -12.88
CA HIS A 78 9.11 -7.80 -13.81
C HIS A 78 10.43 -7.39 -14.49
N SER A 79 11.34 -8.34 -14.61
CA SER A 79 12.50 -8.19 -15.46
C SER A 79 12.06 -8.26 -16.92
N SER A 80 12.29 -7.21 -17.69
CA SER A 80 12.09 -7.20 -19.15
C SER A 80 13.06 -8.11 -19.92
N VAL A 81 13.91 -8.87 -19.23
CA VAL A 81 14.74 -9.91 -19.82
C VAL A 81 13.89 -11.17 -19.95
N VAL A 82 13.29 -11.34 -21.13
CA VAL A 82 12.62 -12.58 -21.52
C VAL A 82 13.70 -13.62 -21.77
N SER A 83 13.78 -14.65 -20.93
CA SER A 83 14.59 -15.83 -21.21
C SER A 83 13.69 -16.92 -21.76
N ASP A 84 14.06 -17.53 -22.90
CA ASP A 84 13.33 -18.66 -23.49
C ASP A 84 13.36 -19.93 -22.62
N VAL A 85 14.12 -19.92 -21.51
CA VAL A 85 14.27 -21.03 -20.58
C VAL A 85 14.16 -20.52 -19.14
N GLY A 86 12.93 -20.32 -18.65
CA GLY A 86 12.65 -20.11 -17.23
C GLY A 86 11.60 -19.06 -16.90
N THR A 87 11.13 -19.08 -15.65
CA THR A 87 10.21 -18.10 -15.08
C THR A 87 10.89 -16.72 -15.07
N GLU A 88 10.23 -15.68 -15.61
CA GLU A 88 10.78 -14.33 -15.61
C GLU A 88 11.19 -13.88 -14.20
N PRO A 89 12.44 -13.44 -13.98
CA PRO A 89 12.89 -13.07 -12.66
C PRO A 89 12.22 -11.78 -12.18
N ILE A 90 11.61 -11.83 -10.99
CA ILE A 90 11.06 -10.65 -10.32
C ILE A 90 12.21 -9.88 -9.66
N LYS A 91 12.31 -8.58 -9.94
CA LYS A 91 13.28 -7.68 -9.30
C LYS A 91 12.62 -6.91 -8.17
N PHE A 92 13.28 -6.87 -7.03
CA PHE A 92 12.91 -6.00 -5.93
C PHE A 92 13.09 -4.54 -6.34
N GLY A 93 12.05 -3.72 -6.22
CA GLY A 93 12.09 -2.29 -6.49
C GLY A 93 12.40 -1.50 -5.22
N ALA A 94 11.46 -1.49 -4.28
CA ALA A 94 11.60 -0.73 -3.04
C ALA A 94 10.76 -1.29 -1.90
N LYS A 95 11.17 -1.02 -0.66
CA LYS A 95 10.31 -1.17 0.52
C LYS A 95 9.47 0.09 0.67
N LEU A 96 8.17 -0.08 0.94
CA LEU A 96 7.28 1.02 1.28
C LEU A 96 7.26 1.20 2.80
N ASP A 97 7.28 2.44 3.26
CA ASP A 97 7.11 2.75 4.69
C ASP A 97 5.65 2.69 5.08
N LYS A 98 4.77 3.16 4.18
CA LYS A 98 3.35 3.32 4.43
C LYS A 98 2.55 3.08 3.15
N ILE A 99 1.36 2.50 3.30
CA ILE A 99 0.32 2.53 2.27
C ILE A 99 -0.86 3.30 2.83
N ILE A 100 -1.28 4.34 2.13
CA ILE A 100 -2.49 5.11 2.46
C ILE A 100 -3.62 4.63 1.56
N LEU A 101 -4.67 4.06 2.16
CA LEU A 101 -5.90 3.73 1.46
C LEU A 101 -6.80 4.96 1.43
N TRP A 102 -7.20 5.39 0.24
CA TRP A 102 -8.11 6.51 0.05
C TRP A 102 -9.48 6.04 -0.44
N ASN A 103 -10.54 6.54 0.20
CA ASN A 103 -11.90 6.48 -0.30
C ASN A 103 -12.38 7.89 -0.71
N LEU A 104 -13.42 7.93 -1.53
CA LEU A 104 -14.08 9.15 -1.92
C LEU A 104 -15.04 9.60 -0.81
N SER A 105 -14.86 10.82 -0.29
CA SER A 105 -15.71 11.51 0.69
C SER A 105 -15.89 10.87 2.08
N THR A 106 -15.73 9.55 2.20
CA THR A 106 -15.95 8.78 3.44
C THR A 106 -14.67 8.04 3.84
N PRO A 107 -14.34 7.92 5.14
CA PRO A 107 -13.18 7.17 5.57
C PRO A 107 -13.26 5.67 5.23
N PRO A 108 -12.14 5.04 4.85
CA PRO A 108 -12.02 3.59 4.80
C PRO A 108 -12.46 2.88 6.08
N ARG A 109 -13.15 1.75 5.92
CA ARG A 109 -13.69 0.93 7.02
C ARG A 109 -13.08 -0.47 7.01
N PHE A 110 -13.18 -1.17 8.14
CA PHE A 110 -12.73 -2.56 8.23
C PHE A 110 -13.45 -3.51 7.24
N SER A 111 -14.72 -3.20 6.94
CA SER A 111 -15.55 -3.95 5.98
C SER A 111 -15.17 -3.73 4.51
N ASP A 112 -14.31 -2.75 4.21
CA ASP A 112 -13.91 -2.48 2.83
C ASP A 112 -13.07 -3.65 2.29
N PRO A 113 -13.10 -3.94 0.98
CA PRO A 113 -12.44 -5.12 0.42
C PRO A 113 -10.93 -5.19 0.70
N ILE A 114 -10.23 -4.05 0.66
CA ILE A 114 -8.77 -4.02 0.85
C ILE A 114 -8.40 -4.35 2.31
N PRO A 115 -8.89 -3.64 3.34
CA PRO A 115 -8.63 -4.01 4.74
C PRO A 115 -9.08 -5.44 5.06
N LEU A 116 -10.26 -5.86 4.58
CA LEU A 116 -10.75 -7.22 4.81
C LEU A 116 -9.79 -8.27 4.24
N SER A 117 -9.24 -8.03 3.04
CA SER A 117 -8.27 -8.93 2.41
C SER A 117 -6.97 -9.09 3.22
N LEU A 118 -6.54 -8.04 3.95
CA LEU A 118 -5.34 -8.12 4.79
C LEU A 118 -5.53 -9.02 6.01
N THR A 119 -6.78 -9.30 6.42
CA THR A 119 -7.08 -10.29 7.47
C THR A 119 -6.65 -11.70 7.06
N TRP A 120 -6.60 -11.98 5.75
CA TRP A 120 -6.09 -13.26 5.24
C TRP A 120 -4.65 -13.53 5.67
N LEU A 121 -3.81 -12.50 5.81
CA LEU A 121 -2.42 -12.68 6.25
C LEU A 121 -2.34 -13.30 7.66
N HIS A 122 -3.26 -12.91 8.54
CA HIS A 122 -3.37 -13.48 9.88
C HIS A 122 -3.96 -14.90 9.85
N LEU A 123 -5.03 -15.12 9.07
CA LEU A 123 -5.65 -16.44 8.95
C LEU A 123 -4.69 -17.46 8.35
N ALA A 124 -3.96 -17.09 7.30
CA ALA A 124 -2.97 -17.94 6.66
C ALA A 124 -1.85 -18.34 7.63
N SER A 125 -1.39 -17.43 8.51
CA SER A 125 -0.33 -17.78 9.47
C SER A 125 -0.78 -18.82 10.48
N ILE A 126 -2.07 -18.85 10.84
CA ILE A 126 -2.66 -19.86 11.74
C ILE A 126 -2.89 -21.17 10.99
N LEU A 127 -3.46 -21.11 9.78
CA LEU A 127 -3.77 -22.32 9.00
C LEU A 127 -2.51 -23.10 8.59
N HIS A 128 -1.40 -22.40 8.38
CA HIS A 128 -0.13 -22.99 7.99
C HIS A 128 0.88 -23.08 9.13
N SER A 129 0.51 -22.70 10.36
CA SER A 129 1.36 -23.03 11.51
C SER A 129 1.30 -24.53 11.72
N SER A 130 2.43 -25.21 11.52
CA SER A 130 2.59 -26.62 11.83
C SER A 130 2.11 -26.88 13.26
N SER A 131 1.13 -27.76 13.44
CA SER A 131 0.80 -28.33 14.75
C SER A 131 1.98 -29.11 15.32
#